data_AF-A0A960N497-F1
#
_entry.id   AF-A0A960N497-F1
#
_cell.length_a   1.000
_cell.length_b   1.000
_cell.length_c   1.000
_cell.angle_alpha   90.00
_cell.angle_beta   90.00
_cell.angle_gamma   90.00
#
_symmetry.space_group_name_H-M   'P 1'
#
loop_
_entity.id
_entity.type
_entity.pdbx_description
1 polymer ?
#
loop_
_entity_poly.entity_id
_entity_poly.type
_entity_poly.pdbx_seq_one_letter_code
_entity_poly.pdbx_strand_id
1 'polypeptide(L)' 'LDHTLIVWLNELGKGNSHTLDNIPMVLIGGKGHGFKTGRSLKFQKVTQNRLWLAVAHAMGHGIDTFGTAKFCEGGPLSLA' A
#
# COMPACT_ATOMS: atom_id res chain seq x y z
N LEU A 1 -7.46 5.97 -16.70
CA LEU A 1 -6.35 5.19 -16.06
C LEU A 1 -6.97 4.04 -15.28
N ASP A 2 -7.89 3.32 -15.91
CA ASP A 2 -8.86 2.47 -15.20
C ASP A 2 -8.30 1.05 -15.03
N HIS A 3 -7.43 0.64 -15.93
CA HIS A 3 -6.76 -0.67 -15.96
C HIS A 3 -5.28 -0.59 -15.58
N THR A 4 -4.86 0.51 -14.97
CA THR A 4 -3.48 0.69 -14.51
C THR A 4 -3.49 1.26 -13.11
N LEU A 5 -2.62 0.71 -12.26
CA LEU A 5 -2.29 1.28 -10.96
C LEU A 5 -0.84 1.74 -11.01
N ILE A 6 -0.62 3.03 -10.76
CA ILE A 6 0.71 3.58 -10.54
C ILE A 6 0.90 3.74 -9.04
N VAL A 7 1.98 3.18 -8.51
CA VAL A 7 2.40 3.37 -7.12
C VAL A 7 3.66 4.21 -7.13
N TRP A 8 3.58 5.40 -6.54
CA TRP A 8 4.74 6.28 -6.33
C TRP A 8 5.02 6.39 -4.83
N LEU A 9 6.27 6.16 -4.46
CA LEU A 9 6.69 6.11 -3.06
C LEU A 9 8.11 6.63 -2.89
N ASN A 10 8.43 7.04 -1.67
CA ASN A 10 9.80 7.24 -1.23
C ASN A 10 10.29 6.03 -0.43
N GLU A 11 11.59 5.79 -0.36
CA GLU A 11 12.16 4.71 0.45
C GLU A 11 12.19 5.07 1.95
N LEU A 12 12.38 6.36 2.25
CA LEU A 12 12.56 6.87 3.61
C LEU A 12 11.52 7.92 3.99
N GLY A 13 11.12 7.93 5.25
CA GLY A 13 10.20 8.93 5.80
C GLY A 13 10.91 10.24 6.12
N LYS A 14 12.17 10.16 6.56
CA LYS A 14 13.02 11.33 6.82
C LYS A 14 14.47 11.01 6.47
N GLY A 15 15.04 11.79 5.55
CA GLY A 15 16.35 11.50 4.94
C GLY A 15 17.55 11.58 5.90
N ASN A 16 17.50 12.41 6.94
CA ASN A 16 18.66 12.56 7.84
C ASN A 16 18.74 11.48 8.96
N SER A 17 17.62 10.84 9.28
CA SER A 17 17.53 9.80 10.32
C SER A 17 17.13 8.44 9.78
N HIS A 18 16.95 8.32 8.46
CA HIS A 18 16.60 7.09 7.76
C HIS A 18 15.39 6.38 8.37
N THR A 19 14.38 7.14 8.80
CA THR A 19 13.21 6.56 9.47
C THR A 19 12.33 5.83 8.46
N LEU A 20 11.76 4.72 8.89
CA LEU A 20 10.73 4.00 8.13
C LEU A 20 9.31 4.47 8.47
N ASP A 21 9.18 5.49 9.33
CA ASP A 21 7.91 6.06 9.75
C ASP A 21 7.38 7.12 8.78
N ASN A 22 6.06 7.18 8.62
CA ASN A 22 5.35 8.21 7.84
C ASN A 22 5.85 8.38 6.40
N ILE A 23 6.25 7.28 5.75
CA ILE A 23 6.64 7.28 4.34
C ILE A 23 5.40 7.63 3.48
N PRO A 24 5.43 8.74 2.73
CA PRO A 24 4.32 9.11 1.86
C PRO A 24 4.26 8.17 0.65
N MET A 25 3.04 7.77 0.30
CA MET A 25 2.77 6.91 -0.86
C MET A 25 1.57 7.48 -1.62
N VAL A 26 1.67 7.50 -2.94
CA VAL A 26 0.61 7.96 -3.83
C VAL A 26 0.21 6.84 -4.76
N LEU A 27 -1.06 6.47 -4.74
CA LEU A 27 -1.66 5.52 -5.66
C LEU A 27 -2.50 6.29 -6.68
N ILE A 28 -2.24 6.07 -7.97
CA ILE A 28 -2.92 6.76 -9.08
C ILE A 28 -3.57 5.71 -9.98
N GLY A 29 -4.85 5.90 -10.29
CA GLY A 29 -5.63 4.93 -11.07
C GLY A 29 -6.26 3.85 -10.18
N GLY A 30 -6.31 2.62 -10.68
CA GLY A 30 -6.79 1.47 -9.91
C GLY A 30 -8.31 1.35 -9.73
N LYS A 31 -9.11 2.23 -10.35
CA LYS A 31 -10.59 2.16 -10.28
C LYS A 31 -11.13 0.82 -10.80
N GLY A 32 -10.58 0.29 -11.90
CA GLY A 32 -10.94 -1.02 -12.44
C GLY A 32 -10.49 -2.19 -11.56
N HIS A 33 -9.62 -1.95 -10.58
CA HIS A 33 -9.18 -2.93 -9.58
C HIS A 33 -9.86 -2.71 -8.21
N GLY A 34 -10.90 -1.88 -8.16
CA GLY A 34 -11.75 -1.69 -6.98
C GLY A 34 -11.25 -0.64 -5.98
N PHE A 35 -10.18 0.12 -6.27
CA PHE A 35 -9.72 1.16 -5.34
C PHE A 35 -10.61 2.41 -5.37
N LYS A 36 -11.01 2.88 -4.19
CA LYS A 36 -11.68 4.18 -4.01
C LYS A 36 -10.63 5.31 -4.03
N THR A 37 -10.64 6.11 -5.09
CA THR A 37 -9.68 7.21 -5.31
C THR A 37 -10.19 8.55 -4.77
N GLY A 38 -9.39 9.62 -4.89
CA GLY A 38 -9.79 10.98 -4.48
C GLY A 38 -9.78 11.23 -2.97
N ARG A 39 -8.96 10.48 -2.22
CA ARG A 39 -8.90 10.52 -0.75
C ARG A 39 -7.46 10.63 -0.27
N SER A 40 -7.26 11.26 0.87
CA SER A 40 -6.02 11.19 1.65
C SER A 40 -6.26 10.30 2.86
N LEU A 41 -5.46 9.24 3.02
CA LEU A 41 -5.60 8.26 4.08
C LEU A 41 -4.37 8.32 4.99
N LYS A 42 -4.60 8.35 6.30
CA LYS A 42 -3.53 8.25 7.31
C LYS A 42 -3.74 6.98 8.13
N PHE A 43 -2.80 6.06 8.01
CA PHE A 43 -2.78 4.83 8.80
C PHE A 43 -1.90 5.02 10.04
N GLN A 44 -2.35 4.48 11.18
CA GLN A 44 -1.61 4.58 12.44
C GLN A 44 -0.60 3.43 12.54
N LYS A 45 0.69 3.74 12.29
CA LYS A 45 1.82 2.79 12.38
C LYS A 45 1.56 1.45 11.68
N VAL A 46 1.13 1.51 10.42
CA VAL A 46 0.92 0.30 9.61
C VAL A 46 2.16 -0.01 8.77
N THR A 47 2.53 -1.28 8.75
CA THR A 47 3.58 -1.84 7.90
C THR A 47 3.20 -1.77 6.42
N GLN A 48 4.20 -1.48 5.58
CA GLN A 48 4.00 -1.37 4.13
C GLN A 48 3.60 -2.69 3.47
N ASN A 49 3.94 -3.84 4.08
CA ASN A 49 3.56 -5.16 3.57
C ASN A 49 2.05 -5.32 3.37
N ARG A 50 1.24 -4.69 4.22
CA ARG A 50 -0.22 -4.70 4.10
C ARG A 50 -0.74 -3.91 2.91
N LEU A 51 -0.01 -2.86 2.50
CA LEU A 51 -0.28 -2.18 1.23
C LEU A 51 0.02 -3.12 0.06
N TRP A 52 1.16 -3.81 0.09
CA TRP A 52 1.53 -4.75 -0.97
C TRP A 52 0.56 -5.93 -1.08
N LEU A 53 0.01 -6.41 0.05
CA LEU A 53 -1.08 -7.37 0.05
C LEU A 53 -2.33 -6.81 -0.65
N ALA A 54 -2.72 -5.56 -0.36
CA ALA A 54 -3.86 -4.92 -1.02
C ALA A 54 -3.64 -4.78 -2.54
N VAL A 55 -2.41 -4.43 -2.95
CA VAL A 55 -2.04 -4.37 -4.37
C VAL A 55 -2.07 -5.76 -5.00
N ALA A 56 -1.49 -6.79 -4.37
CA ALA A 56 -1.50 -8.15 -4.88
C ALA A 56 -2.93 -8.69 -5.07
N HIS A 57 -3.80 -8.47 -4.08
CA HIS A 57 -5.20 -8.89 -4.13
C HIS A 57 -5.96 -8.16 -5.23
N ALA A 58 -5.74 -6.85 -5.38
CA ALA A 58 -6.30 -6.05 -6.47
C ALA A 58 -5.86 -6.54 -7.86
N MET A 59 -4.67 -7.13 -7.96
CA MET A 59 -4.14 -7.76 -9.18
C MET A 59 -4.55 -9.23 -9.36
N GLY A 60 -5.46 -9.74 -8.53
CA GLY A 60 -5.99 -11.11 -8.64
C GLY A 60 -5.18 -12.18 -7.89
N HIS A 61 -4.21 -11.78 -7.06
CA HIS A 61 -3.42 -12.72 -6.26
C HIS A 61 -3.88 -12.72 -4.80
N GLY A 62 -4.62 -13.76 -4.40
CA GLY A 62 -5.08 -13.98 -3.01
C GLY A 62 -3.99 -14.56 -2.11
N ILE A 63 -2.85 -13.89 -1.97
CA ILE A 63 -1.73 -14.32 -1.12
C ILE A 63 -1.90 -13.81 0.31
N ASP A 64 -1.41 -14.58 1.29
CA ASP A 64 -1.52 -14.19 2.72
C ASP A 64 -0.33 -13.36 3.21
N THR A 65 0.81 -13.42 2.49
CA THR A 65 2.05 -12.75 2.90
C THR A 65 2.75 -12.09 1.72
N PHE A 66 3.35 -10.93 1.96
CA PHE A 66 4.29 -10.26 1.06
C PHE A 66 5.53 -9.88 1.85
N GLY A 67 6.71 -10.43 1.52
CA GLY A 67 7.91 -10.29 2.34
C GLY A 67 7.80 -11.05 3.66
N THR A 68 8.25 -10.44 4.77
CA THR A 68 8.23 -11.09 6.10
C THR A 68 6.81 -11.21 6.67
N ALA A 69 6.35 -12.44 6.89
CA ALA A 69 4.97 -12.75 7.33
C ALA A 69 4.51 -11.96 8.57
N LYS A 70 5.37 -11.75 9.58
CA LYS A 70 5.02 -10.99 10.79
C LYS A 70 4.57 -9.56 10.52
N PHE A 71 4.97 -8.96 9.39
CA PHE A 71 4.58 -7.61 9.02
C PHE A 71 3.27 -7.57 8.21
N CYS A 72 2.66 -8.73 7.94
CA CYS A 72 1.39 -8.84 7.24
C CYS A 72 0.19 -8.93 8.20
N GLU A 73 0.43 -8.85 9.51
CA GLU A 73 -0.61 -8.94 10.53
C GLU A 73 -1.75 -7.92 10.29
N GLY A 74 -2.99 -8.40 10.34
CA GLY A 74 -4.17 -7.60 9.99
C GLY A 74 -4.49 -7.55 8.49
N GLY A 75 -3.77 -8.31 7.66
CA GLY A 75 -4.11 -8.57 6.26
C GLY A 75 -3.99 -7.34 5.32
N PRO A 76 -4.53 -7.43 4.10
CA PRO A 76 -4.55 -6.33 3.13
C PRO A 76 -5.16 -5.06 3.70
N LEU A 77 -4.61 -3.90 3.34
CA LEU A 77 -5.27 -2.62 3.62
C LEU A 77 -6.62 -2.50 2.91
N SER A 78 -7.61 -1.98 3.62
CA SER A 78 -8.92 -1.65 3.04
C SER A 78 -8.83 -0.36 2.20
N LEU A 79 -8.54 -0.51 0.91
CA LEU A 79 -8.45 0.60 -0.05
C LEU A 79 -9.69 0.72 -0.96
N ALA A 80 -10.58 -0.27 -0.90
CA ALA A 80 -11.86 -0.31 -1.61
C ALA A 80 -12.98 0.48 -0.93
#